data_AF-A0A955B8N0-F1
#
_entry.id   AF-A0A955B8N0-F1
#
_cell.length_a   1.000
_cell.length_b   1.000
_cell.length_c   1.000
_cell.angle_alpha   90.00
_cell.angle_beta   90.00
_cell.angle_gamma   90.00
#
_symmetry.space_group_name_H-M   'P 1'
#
loop_
_entity.id
_entity.type
_entity.pdbx_description
1 polymer ?
#
loop_
_entity_poly.entity_id
_entity_poly.type
_entity_poly.pdbx_seq_one_letter_code
_entity_poly.pdbx_strand_id
1 'polypeptide(L)'
;MSSNEDNLNPGIPPVRAETQRDTENSRRVDQPSLSIAHMMVWTLGCAVALVVYRVFFAERGPDNPIYRVTMFVYILTGGTSLFGLAMLCYFRIRRIPALVAPGHWLVLGNALSFIGTWLAQAAMQWIDLINPYGNYYGYFLVSSIGVAAVLVVYVFAIVRAPADWGRQWKAPFVFLCLQQAIWIWVYSSRILFRQYFGLYWISMFMSFLAMVALLHCIRQKKPWNWLHTLGVGIELLSFPLMAAWQVARFLYPPV
;
A
#
# COMPACT_ATOMS: atom_id res chain seq x y z
N MET A 1 35.07 -16.07 -71.62
CA MET A 1 35.38 -14.90 -70.77
C MET A 1 34.07 -14.41 -70.19
N SER A 2 33.73 -14.88 -69.00
CA SER A 2 32.50 -14.52 -68.27
C SER A 2 32.93 -13.61 -67.13
N SER A 3 32.49 -12.36 -67.17
CA SER A 3 32.77 -11.32 -66.18
C SER A 3 32.04 -11.60 -64.88
N ASN A 4 32.81 -11.71 -63.79
CA ASN A 4 32.35 -11.52 -62.42
C ASN A 4 31.80 -10.10 -62.27
N GLU A 5 30.55 -9.97 -61.84
CA GLU A 5 30.04 -8.77 -61.20
C GLU A 5 29.90 -9.05 -59.70
N ASP A 6 30.97 -8.71 -58.98
CA ASP A 6 30.97 -8.54 -57.53
C ASP A 6 30.12 -7.32 -57.17
N ASN A 7 28.88 -7.54 -56.74
CA ASN A 7 28.05 -6.53 -56.09
C ASN A 7 28.53 -6.32 -54.65
N LEU A 8 29.63 -5.56 -54.51
CA LEU A 8 30.06 -4.91 -53.28
C LEU A 8 29.15 -3.70 -53.03
N ASN A 9 28.10 -3.89 -52.22
CA ASN A 9 27.37 -2.78 -51.63
C ASN A 9 28.12 -2.33 -50.36
N PRO A 10 28.83 -1.18 -50.37
CA PRO A 10 29.60 -0.75 -49.22
C PRO A 10 28.69 -0.03 -48.21
N GLY A 11 28.57 -0.62 -47.03
CA GLY A 11 28.59 0.10 -45.75
C GLY A 11 27.68 1.32 -45.58
N ILE A 12 26.36 1.10 -45.50
CA ILE A 12 25.53 1.96 -44.65
C ILE A 12 25.62 1.35 -43.23
N PRO A 13 26.32 1.97 -42.27
CA PRO A 13 26.27 1.51 -40.89
C PRO A 13 24.82 1.57 -40.38
N PRO A 14 24.36 0.62 -39.56
CA PRO A 14 23.00 0.62 -39.05
C PRO A 14 22.81 1.74 -38.02
N VAL A 15 22.59 2.97 -38.48
CA VAL A 15 22.24 4.17 -37.69
C VAL A 15 21.02 3.92 -36.78
N ARG A 16 20.23 2.89 -37.11
CA ARG A 16 19.04 2.50 -36.34
C ARG A 16 19.36 1.84 -35.00
N ALA A 17 20.50 1.18 -34.84
CA ALA A 17 20.81 0.42 -33.62
C ALA A 17 21.34 1.29 -32.48
N GLU A 18 22.15 2.31 -32.78
CA GLU A 18 22.66 3.27 -31.77
C GLU A 18 21.55 4.18 -31.25
N THR A 19 20.70 4.70 -32.15
CA THR A 19 19.55 5.51 -31.73
C THR A 19 18.60 4.72 -30.82
N GLN A 20 18.41 3.41 -31.06
CA GLN A 20 17.60 2.55 -30.20
C GLN A 20 18.26 2.28 -28.85
N ARG A 21 19.57 2.08 -28.80
CA ARG A 21 20.34 1.92 -27.54
C ARG A 21 20.33 3.19 -26.70
N ASP A 22 20.45 4.36 -27.30
CA ASP A 22 20.44 5.62 -26.56
C ASP A 22 19.04 5.97 -26.05
N THR A 23 17.99 5.61 -26.80
CA THR A 23 16.60 5.75 -26.32
C THR A 23 16.31 4.74 -25.20
N GLU A 24 16.87 3.54 -25.26
CA GLU A 24 16.69 2.51 -24.22
C GLU A 24 17.52 2.82 -22.96
N ASN A 25 18.74 3.36 -23.11
CA ASN A 25 19.56 3.84 -22.01
C ASN A 25 18.95 5.07 -21.35
N SER A 26 18.45 6.04 -22.13
CA SER A 26 17.76 7.21 -21.58
C SER A 26 16.50 6.80 -20.81
N ARG A 27 15.74 5.79 -21.26
CA ARG A 27 14.60 5.24 -20.49
C ARG A 27 15.01 4.48 -19.21
N ARG A 28 16.23 3.97 -19.12
CA ARG A 28 16.73 3.31 -17.89
C ARG A 28 17.20 4.32 -16.84
N VAL A 29 17.58 5.53 -17.23
CA VAL A 29 18.08 6.59 -16.32
C VAL A 29 16.95 7.23 -15.48
N ASP A 30 15.68 7.10 -15.88
CA ASP A 30 14.56 7.80 -15.24
C ASP A 30 13.80 7.00 -14.16
N GLN A 31 14.32 5.85 -13.71
CA GLN A 31 13.79 5.24 -12.49
C GLN A 31 14.50 5.84 -11.29
N PRO A 32 13.82 6.66 -10.45
CA PRO A 32 14.47 7.29 -9.30
C PRO A 32 15.06 6.18 -8.45
N SER A 33 16.34 6.26 -8.12
CA SER A 33 16.98 5.32 -7.19
C SER A 33 16.53 5.63 -5.76
N LEU A 34 16.48 4.60 -4.91
CA LEU A 34 16.19 4.78 -3.50
C LEU A 34 17.34 5.59 -2.86
N SER A 35 17.10 6.87 -2.61
CA SER A 35 18.06 7.74 -1.92
C SER A 35 17.93 7.67 -0.39
N ILE A 36 18.99 8.07 0.31
CA ILE A 36 19.01 8.21 1.78
C ILE A 36 17.87 9.12 2.27
N ALA A 37 17.53 10.17 1.52
CA ALA A 37 16.43 11.08 1.86
C ALA A 37 15.10 10.34 2.00
N HIS A 38 14.83 9.34 1.15
CA HIS A 38 13.60 8.55 1.25
C HIS A 38 13.55 7.73 2.55
N MET A 39 14.68 7.12 2.93
CA MET A 39 14.80 6.40 4.19
C MET A 39 14.68 7.34 5.40
N MET A 40 15.18 8.57 5.31
CA MET A 40 15.01 9.60 6.34
C MET A 40 13.55 10.03 6.51
N VAL A 41 12.81 10.24 5.41
CA VAL A 41 11.38 10.58 5.49
C VAL A 41 10.57 9.41 6.04
N TRP A 42 10.91 8.18 5.66
CA TRP A 42 10.25 6.98 6.18
C TRP A 42 10.50 6.79 7.69
N THR A 43 11.75 6.91 8.13
CA THR A 43 12.09 6.85 9.56
C THR A 43 11.43 7.97 10.37
N LEU A 44 11.34 9.19 9.82
CA LEU A 44 10.56 10.27 10.42
C LEU A 44 9.08 9.91 10.51
N GLY A 45 8.49 9.32 9.47
CA GLY A 45 7.13 8.80 9.50
C GLY A 45 6.93 7.77 10.61
N CYS A 46 7.86 6.82 10.75
CA CYS A 46 7.83 5.83 11.83
C CYS A 46 7.91 6.51 13.21
N ALA A 47 8.76 7.52 13.37
CA ALA A 47 8.86 8.27 14.63
C ALA A 47 7.56 9.00 14.96
N VAL A 48 6.91 9.64 13.98
CA VAL A 48 5.59 10.27 14.17
C VAL A 48 4.55 9.21 14.54
N ALA A 49 4.47 8.10 13.81
CA ALA A 49 3.53 7.03 14.12
C ALA A 49 3.73 6.45 15.53
N LEU A 50 4.99 6.34 15.98
CA LEU A 50 5.34 5.92 17.34
C LEU A 50 4.87 6.93 18.39
N VAL A 51 5.10 8.23 18.18
CA VAL A 51 4.67 9.29 19.11
C VAL A 51 3.14 9.29 19.21
N VAL A 52 2.45 9.27 18.07
CA VAL A 52 0.98 9.27 18.05
C VAL A 52 0.47 7.98 18.72
N TYR A 53 1.02 6.82 18.40
CA TYR A 53 0.63 5.59 19.09
C TYR A 53 0.79 5.68 20.61
N ARG A 54 1.91 6.23 21.10
CA ARG A 54 2.10 6.42 22.54
C ARG A 54 1.06 7.36 23.15
N VAL A 55 0.75 8.49 22.50
CA VAL A 55 -0.23 9.45 23.04
C VAL A 55 -1.63 8.83 23.14
N PHE A 56 -2.04 8.04 22.15
CA PHE A 56 -3.39 7.50 22.07
C PHE A 56 -3.56 6.13 22.75
N PHE A 57 -2.48 5.38 22.97
CA PHE A 57 -2.53 4.00 23.47
C PHE A 57 -1.59 3.72 24.66
N ALA A 58 -1.09 4.74 25.37
CA ALA A 58 -0.16 4.63 26.49
C ALA A 58 -0.58 3.64 27.60
N GLU A 59 -1.87 3.31 27.71
CA GLU A 59 -2.44 2.59 28.86
C GLU A 59 -2.37 1.06 28.75
N ARG A 60 -1.88 0.48 27.64
CA ARG A 60 -1.86 -0.98 27.45
C ARG A 60 -0.49 -1.58 27.83
N GLY A 61 -0.46 -2.20 29.01
CA GLY A 61 0.57 -3.08 29.58
C GLY A 61 1.89 -3.25 28.79
N PRO A 62 2.99 -2.59 29.19
CA PRO A 62 4.27 -2.59 28.45
C PRO A 62 5.00 -3.93 28.39
N ASP A 63 4.58 -4.95 29.14
CA ASP A 63 5.36 -6.18 29.34
C ASP A 63 4.97 -7.36 28.44
N ASN A 64 3.94 -7.23 27.60
CA ASN A 64 3.59 -8.28 26.66
C ASN A 64 4.47 -8.23 25.39
N PRO A 65 5.32 -9.23 25.12
CA PRO A 65 6.18 -9.25 23.94
C PRO A 65 5.39 -9.25 22.62
N ILE A 66 4.20 -9.86 22.59
CA ILE A 66 3.30 -9.85 21.43
C ILE A 66 2.85 -8.40 21.16
N TYR A 67 2.48 -7.66 22.21
CA TYR A 67 2.09 -6.26 22.09
C TYR A 67 3.22 -5.38 21.53
N ARG A 68 4.46 -5.59 21.98
CA ARG A 68 5.64 -4.86 21.46
C ARG A 68 5.89 -5.12 19.98
N VAL A 69 5.81 -6.39 19.56
CA VAL A 69 5.96 -6.77 18.14
C VAL A 69 4.84 -6.17 17.30
N THR A 70 3.58 -6.26 17.75
CA THR A 70 2.45 -5.65 17.05
C THR A 70 2.60 -4.13 16.95
N MET A 71 2.98 -3.48 18.04
CA MET A 71 3.22 -2.03 18.07
C MET A 71 4.31 -1.65 17.06
N PHE A 72 5.42 -2.37 17.05
CA PHE A 72 6.50 -2.14 16.08
C PHE A 72 6.00 -2.25 14.65
N VAL A 73 5.23 -3.29 14.31
CA VAL A 73 4.62 -3.43 12.99
C VAL A 73 3.70 -2.27 12.66
N TYR A 74 2.82 -1.91 13.59
CA TYR A 74 1.88 -0.80 13.38
C TYR A 74 2.62 0.50 13.08
N ILE A 75 3.75 0.74 13.76
CA ILE A 75 4.63 1.88 13.52
C ILE A 75 5.27 1.82 12.12
N LEU A 76 5.79 0.66 11.71
CA LEU A 76 6.38 0.50 10.37
C LEU A 76 5.36 0.74 9.26
N THR A 77 4.14 0.22 9.42
CA THR A 77 3.04 0.44 8.48
C THR A 77 2.63 1.92 8.50
N GLY A 78 2.46 2.53 9.68
CA GLY A 78 2.09 3.93 9.80
C GLY A 78 3.12 4.89 9.22
N GLY A 79 4.41 4.64 9.46
CA GLY A 79 5.50 5.44 8.90
C GLY A 79 5.57 5.35 7.39
N THR A 80 5.18 4.21 6.83
CA THR A 80 5.02 4.07 5.39
C THR A 80 3.88 4.89 4.83
N SER A 81 2.72 4.86 5.47
CA SER A 81 1.58 5.66 5.01
C SER A 81 1.90 7.16 5.01
N LEU A 82 2.58 7.64 6.05
CA LEU A 82 3.08 9.02 6.15
C LEU A 82 4.12 9.35 5.07
N PHE A 83 5.08 8.45 4.88
CA PHE A 83 6.07 8.56 3.81
C PHE A 83 5.40 8.63 2.43
N GLY A 84 4.41 7.77 2.20
CA GLY A 84 3.63 7.71 0.98
C GLY A 84 2.90 9.01 0.68
N LEU A 85 2.27 9.58 1.71
CA LEU A 85 1.62 10.89 1.62
C LEU A 85 2.62 11.98 1.27
N ALA A 86 3.78 12.01 1.94
CA ALA A 86 4.85 12.98 1.66
C ALA A 86 5.34 12.86 0.21
N MET A 87 5.51 11.64 -0.31
CA MET A 87 5.92 11.39 -1.69
C MET A 87 4.86 11.83 -2.71
N LEU A 88 3.58 11.60 -2.43
CA LEU A 88 2.49 12.08 -3.29
C LEU A 88 2.44 13.61 -3.34
N CYS A 89 2.59 14.27 -2.19
CA CYS A 89 2.72 15.72 -2.11
C CYS A 89 3.95 16.22 -2.90
N TYR A 90 5.10 15.57 -2.73
CA TYR A 90 6.32 15.89 -3.46
C TYR A 90 6.13 15.79 -4.98
N PHE A 91 5.56 14.68 -5.48
CA PHE A 91 5.29 14.52 -6.90
C PHE A 91 4.30 15.56 -7.41
N ARG A 92 3.27 15.90 -6.62
CA ARG A 92 2.30 16.93 -6.99
C ARG A 92 2.92 18.31 -7.08
N ILE A 93 3.82 18.67 -6.16
CA ILE A 93 4.55 19.95 -6.15
C ILE A 93 5.51 20.02 -7.35
N ARG A 94 6.24 18.95 -7.61
CA ARG A 94 7.19 18.85 -8.74
C ARG A 94 6.51 18.68 -10.11
N ARG A 95 5.17 18.62 -10.14
CA ARG A 95 4.37 18.34 -11.35
C ARG A 95 4.81 17.07 -12.08
N ILE A 96 5.40 16.12 -11.34
CA ILE A 96 5.70 14.79 -11.84
C ILE A 96 4.35 14.07 -11.89
N PRO A 97 4.00 13.39 -13.00
CA PRO A 97 2.73 12.68 -13.09
C PRO A 97 2.69 11.59 -12.01
N ALA A 98 1.99 11.91 -10.92
CA ALA A 98 1.70 10.98 -9.84
C ALA A 98 0.76 9.89 -10.37
N LEU A 99 0.77 8.71 -9.75
CA LEU A 99 -0.18 7.61 -10.06
C LEU A 99 -0.01 6.93 -11.45
N VAL A 100 1.16 7.05 -12.08
CA VAL A 100 1.45 6.34 -13.36
C VAL A 100 1.85 4.87 -13.15
N ALA A 101 2.36 4.52 -11.97
CA ALA A 101 2.79 3.16 -11.64
C ALA A 101 1.82 2.51 -10.65
N PRO A 102 1.62 1.17 -10.72
CA PRO A 102 0.73 0.45 -9.81
C PRO A 102 1.08 0.70 -8.33
N GLY A 103 2.38 0.71 -8.00
CA GLY A 103 2.85 0.99 -6.64
C GLY A 103 2.41 2.34 -6.08
N HIS A 104 2.22 3.36 -6.92
CA HIS A 104 1.75 4.67 -6.46
C HIS A 104 0.31 4.60 -5.93
N TRP A 105 -0.53 3.74 -6.52
CA TRP A 105 -1.91 3.53 -6.09
C TRP A 105 -1.98 2.74 -4.78
N LEU A 106 -1.08 1.77 -4.57
CA LEU A 106 -0.95 1.08 -3.28
C LEU A 106 -0.56 2.06 -2.18
N VAL A 107 0.44 2.91 -2.45
CA VAL A 107 0.89 3.94 -1.52
C VAL A 107 -0.23 4.95 -1.20
N LEU A 108 -1.00 5.38 -2.21
CA LEU A 108 -2.16 6.26 -2.01
C LEU A 108 -3.26 5.59 -1.18
N GLY A 109 -3.60 4.34 -1.48
CA GLY A 109 -4.58 3.57 -0.71
C GLY A 109 -4.19 3.47 0.76
N ASN A 110 -2.92 3.18 1.03
CA ASN A 110 -2.42 3.06 2.39
C ASN A 110 -2.36 4.41 3.14
N ALA A 111 -2.05 5.49 2.43
CA ALA A 111 -2.11 6.85 2.98
C ALA A 111 -3.54 7.24 3.37
N LEU A 112 -4.53 6.96 2.52
CA LEU A 112 -5.94 7.23 2.83
C LEU A 112 -6.46 6.34 3.96
N SER A 113 -6.07 5.07 3.99
CA SER A 113 -6.40 4.14 5.08
C SER A 113 -5.90 4.67 6.43
N PHE A 114 -4.66 5.16 6.45
CA PHE A 114 -4.05 5.75 7.65
C PHE A 114 -4.77 7.03 8.08
N ILE A 115 -5.00 7.97 7.14
CA ILE A 115 -5.72 9.21 7.43
C ILE A 115 -7.14 8.91 7.96
N GLY A 116 -7.87 8.01 7.30
CA GLY A 116 -9.20 7.60 7.72
C GLY A 116 -9.23 6.99 9.11
N THR A 117 -8.26 6.12 9.44
CA THR A 117 -8.13 5.49 10.75
C THR A 117 -7.87 6.53 11.85
N TRP A 118 -6.96 7.48 11.62
CA TRP A 118 -6.64 8.52 12.61
C TRP A 118 -7.74 9.55 12.75
N LEU A 119 -8.39 9.96 11.65
CA LEU A 119 -9.56 10.84 11.71
C LEU A 119 -10.70 10.15 12.47
N ALA A 120 -10.91 8.84 12.30
CA ALA A 120 -11.87 8.08 13.08
C ALA A 120 -11.54 8.09 14.57
N GLN A 121 -10.27 7.84 14.94
CA GLN A 121 -9.85 7.86 16.34
C GLN A 121 -9.94 9.25 16.97
N ALA A 122 -9.51 10.29 16.26
CA ALA A 122 -9.59 11.68 16.73
C ALA A 122 -11.04 12.14 16.89
N ALA A 123 -11.90 11.81 15.92
CA ALA A 123 -13.33 12.09 16.01
C ALA A 123 -13.96 11.38 17.21
N MET A 124 -13.57 10.14 17.49
CA MET A 124 -14.05 9.40 18.66
C MET A 124 -13.65 10.06 19.97
N GLN A 125 -12.37 10.44 20.15
CA GLN A 125 -11.95 11.13 21.36
C GLN A 125 -12.70 12.45 21.56
N TRP A 126 -12.91 13.21 20.49
CA TRP A 126 -13.73 14.42 20.52
C TRP A 126 -15.19 14.15 20.89
N ILE A 127 -15.78 13.09 20.36
CA ILE A 127 -17.16 12.68 20.69
C ILE A 127 -17.25 12.21 22.15
N ASP A 128 -16.29 11.42 22.63
CA ASP A 128 -16.25 10.93 24.01
C ASP A 128 -16.10 12.08 25.03
N LEU A 129 -15.38 13.15 24.66
CA LEU A 129 -15.28 14.40 25.42
C LEU A 129 -16.63 15.12 25.56
N ILE A 130 -17.51 15.02 24.57
CA ILE A 130 -18.81 15.72 24.53
C ILE A 130 -19.94 14.84 25.05
N ASN A 131 -19.88 13.53 24.81
CA ASN A 131 -20.88 12.54 25.21
C ASN A 131 -20.22 11.20 25.60
N PRO A 132 -19.81 11.03 26.87
CA PRO A 132 -19.07 9.84 27.33
C PRO A 132 -19.88 8.54 27.32
N TYR A 133 -21.20 8.60 27.08
CA TYR A 133 -22.10 7.43 27.11
C TYR A 133 -22.59 6.99 25.72
N GLY A 134 -22.18 7.67 24.65
CA GLY A 134 -22.70 7.30 23.34
C GLY A 134 -21.96 7.92 22.17
N ASN A 135 -21.11 7.13 21.51
CA ASN A 135 -21.36 6.78 20.12
C ASN A 135 -20.36 5.75 19.56
N TYR A 136 -20.57 4.46 19.85
CA TYR A 136 -19.97 3.40 19.03
C TYR A 136 -20.30 3.60 17.54
N TYR A 137 -21.47 4.17 17.21
CA TYR A 137 -21.89 4.47 15.85
C TYR A 137 -20.99 5.46 15.12
N GLY A 138 -20.41 6.43 15.84
CA GLY A 138 -19.46 7.39 15.26
C GLY A 138 -18.21 6.68 14.75
N TYR A 139 -17.66 5.76 15.55
CA TYR A 139 -16.48 4.97 15.17
C TYR A 139 -16.72 4.15 13.91
N PHE A 140 -17.85 3.41 13.88
CA PHE A 140 -18.20 2.57 12.74
C PHE A 140 -18.43 3.40 11.47
N LEU A 141 -19.07 4.56 11.59
CA LEU A 141 -19.34 5.45 10.47
C LEU A 141 -18.04 6.04 9.89
N VAL A 142 -17.18 6.62 10.74
CA VAL A 142 -15.94 7.25 10.28
C VAL A 142 -14.96 6.20 9.73
N SER A 143 -14.90 5.01 10.36
CA SER A 143 -14.09 3.90 9.84
C SER A 143 -14.60 3.42 8.47
N SER A 144 -15.92 3.32 8.29
CA SER A 144 -16.52 2.92 6.99
C SER A 144 -16.19 3.92 5.88
N ILE A 145 -16.19 5.22 6.18
CA ILE A 145 -15.82 6.27 5.21
C ILE A 145 -14.35 6.13 4.79
N GLY A 146 -13.44 5.90 5.76
CA GLY A 146 -12.02 5.67 5.47
C GLY A 146 -11.82 4.46 4.55
N VAL A 147 -12.43 3.33 4.87
CA VAL A 147 -12.35 2.10 4.06
C VAL A 147 -12.97 2.29 2.67
N ALA A 148 -14.09 3.01 2.58
CA ALA A 148 -14.73 3.33 1.30
C ALA A 148 -13.83 4.20 0.41
N ALA A 149 -13.12 5.18 0.98
CA ALA A 149 -12.17 5.99 0.22
C ALA A 149 -11.03 5.14 -0.36
N VAL A 150 -10.50 4.18 0.41
CA VAL A 150 -9.49 3.22 -0.05
C VAL A 150 -10.04 2.32 -1.16
N LEU A 151 -11.26 1.80 -1.00
CA LEU A 151 -11.94 1.01 -2.02
C LEU A 151 -12.07 1.79 -3.33
N VAL A 152 -12.49 3.05 -3.26
CA VAL A 152 -12.60 3.93 -4.44
C VAL A 152 -11.24 4.05 -5.14
N VAL A 153 -10.16 4.28 -4.40
CA VAL A 153 -8.81 4.36 -4.99
C VAL A 153 -8.42 3.07 -5.70
N TYR A 154 -8.68 1.90 -5.12
CA TYR A 154 -8.35 0.62 -5.76
C TYR A 154 -9.24 0.32 -6.97
N VAL A 155 -10.54 0.65 -6.92
CA VAL A 155 -11.43 0.56 -8.08
C VAL A 155 -10.93 1.48 -9.20
N PHE A 156 -10.57 2.72 -8.88
CA PHE A 156 -9.97 3.63 -9.84
C PHE A 156 -8.67 3.09 -10.41
N ALA A 157 -7.80 2.49 -9.59
CA ALA A 157 -6.57 1.85 -10.05
C ALA A 157 -6.86 0.72 -11.05
N ILE A 158 -7.91 -0.08 -10.85
CA ILE A 158 -8.32 -1.15 -11.78
C ILE A 158 -8.86 -0.57 -13.08
N VAL A 159 -9.73 0.44 -13.00
CA VAL A 159 -10.41 1.05 -14.15
C VAL A 159 -9.43 1.86 -14.99
N ARG A 160 -8.55 2.63 -14.34
CA ARG A 160 -7.55 3.48 -14.99
C ARG A 160 -6.24 2.77 -15.27
N ALA A 161 -6.09 1.49 -14.90
CA ALA A 161 -4.90 0.71 -15.22
C ALA A 161 -4.63 0.77 -16.74
N PRO A 162 -3.55 1.43 -17.18
CA PRO A 162 -3.21 1.48 -18.58
C PRO A 162 -2.91 0.07 -19.11
N ALA A 163 -3.10 -0.12 -20.42
CA ALA A 163 -3.10 -1.45 -21.04
C ALA A 163 -1.76 -2.21 -20.86
N ASP A 164 -0.68 -1.46 -20.71
CA ASP A 164 0.70 -1.89 -20.46
C ASP A 164 0.94 -2.49 -19.06
N TRP A 165 0.10 -2.17 -18.07
CA TRP A 165 0.15 -2.84 -16.76
C TRP A 165 -0.15 -4.33 -16.91
N GLY A 166 -0.99 -4.72 -17.88
CA GLY A 166 -1.37 -6.10 -18.13
C GLY A 166 -2.32 -6.66 -17.06
N ARG A 167 -2.81 -7.89 -17.26
CA ARG A 167 -3.76 -8.56 -16.34
C ARG A 167 -3.20 -8.81 -14.95
N GLN A 168 -1.87 -8.90 -14.83
CA GLN A 168 -1.17 -9.26 -13.61
C GLN A 168 -1.38 -8.24 -12.50
N TRP A 169 -1.28 -6.94 -12.80
CA TRP A 169 -1.51 -5.87 -11.80
C TRP A 169 -2.96 -5.69 -11.42
N LYS A 170 -3.92 -6.12 -12.24
CA LYS A 170 -5.34 -6.03 -11.90
C LYS A 170 -5.72 -7.01 -10.80
N ALA A 171 -5.15 -8.22 -10.81
CA ALA A 171 -5.42 -9.25 -9.80
C ALA A 171 -5.19 -8.78 -8.34
N PRO A 172 -4.03 -8.21 -7.95
CA PRO A 172 -3.82 -7.76 -6.58
C PRO A 172 -4.78 -6.63 -6.20
N PHE A 173 -5.07 -5.67 -7.09
CA PHE A 173 -6.07 -4.65 -6.79
C PHE A 173 -7.49 -5.22 -6.64
N VAL A 174 -7.86 -6.24 -7.41
CA VAL A 174 -9.16 -6.92 -7.23
C VAL A 174 -9.25 -7.56 -5.85
N PHE A 175 -8.21 -8.28 -5.41
CA PHE A 175 -8.19 -8.87 -4.07
C PHE A 175 -8.24 -7.80 -2.97
N LEU A 176 -7.51 -6.69 -3.13
CA LEU A 176 -7.57 -5.55 -2.21
C LEU A 176 -8.96 -4.89 -2.21
N CYS A 177 -9.62 -4.73 -3.35
CA CYS A 177 -11.00 -4.23 -3.42
C CYS A 177 -11.98 -5.15 -2.68
N LEU A 178 -11.91 -6.47 -2.94
CA LEU A 178 -12.76 -7.44 -2.25
C LEU A 178 -12.54 -7.39 -0.74
N GLN A 179 -11.29 -7.26 -0.31
CA GLN A 179 -10.96 -7.08 1.09
C GLN A 179 -11.59 -5.80 1.67
N GLN A 180 -11.44 -4.63 1.03
CA GLN A 180 -12.06 -3.41 1.53
C GLN A 180 -13.59 -3.51 1.56
N ALA A 181 -14.20 -4.16 0.58
CA ALA A 181 -15.65 -4.42 0.57
C ALA A 181 -16.09 -5.29 1.76
N ILE A 182 -15.30 -6.30 2.14
CA ILE A 182 -15.54 -7.09 3.36
C ILE A 182 -15.44 -6.20 4.59
N TRP A 183 -14.46 -5.30 4.68
CA TRP A 183 -14.34 -4.35 5.80
C TRP A 183 -15.52 -3.39 5.89
N ILE A 184 -15.99 -2.84 4.76
CA ILE A 184 -17.21 -2.01 4.75
C ILE A 184 -18.39 -2.84 5.27
N TRP A 185 -18.54 -4.08 4.83
CA TRP A 185 -19.61 -4.95 5.30
C TRP A 185 -19.48 -5.23 6.80
N VAL A 186 -18.28 -5.54 7.29
CA VAL A 186 -17.96 -5.70 8.72
C VAL A 186 -18.39 -4.47 9.52
N TYR A 187 -18.00 -3.27 9.09
CA TYR A 187 -18.34 -2.04 9.81
C TYR A 187 -19.82 -1.65 9.67
N SER A 188 -20.48 -2.01 8.56
CA SER A 188 -21.89 -1.66 8.27
C SER A 188 -22.90 -2.65 8.85
N SER A 189 -22.53 -3.93 9.01
CA SER A 189 -23.49 -5.00 9.29
C SER A 189 -24.07 -5.00 10.70
N ARG A 190 -23.53 -4.24 11.67
CA ARG A 190 -24.01 -4.17 13.07
C ARG A 190 -24.12 -5.52 13.82
N ILE A 191 -23.92 -6.67 13.17
CA ILE A 191 -24.24 -7.99 13.71
C ILE A 191 -23.10 -8.48 14.60
N LEU A 192 -23.39 -8.49 15.91
CA LEU A 192 -22.77 -9.23 17.01
C LEU A 192 -21.36 -9.79 16.78
N PHE A 193 -20.44 -9.29 17.60
CA PHE A 193 -19.01 -9.64 17.80
C PHE A 193 -18.58 -11.09 17.48
N ARG A 194 -19.47 -12.09 17.61
CA ARG A 194 -19.21 -13.51 17.33
C ARG A 194 -19.16 -13.90 15.86
N GLN A 195 -19.85 -13.21 14.95
CA GLN A 195 -19.82 -13.55 13.50
C GLN A 195 -18.60 -12.98 12.75
N TYR A 196 -17.90 -12.02 13.37
CA TYR A 196 -16.75 -11.38 12.75
C TYR A 196 -15.54 -12.30 12.57
N PHE A 197 -15.42 -13.36 13.36
CA PHE A 197 -14.28 -14.27 13.28
C PHE A 197 -14.10 -14.82 11.85
N GLY A 198 -15.18 -15.31 11.23
CA GLY A 198 -15.15 -15.79 9.84
C GLY A 198 -14.80 -14.70 8.83
N LEU A 199 -15.35 -13.48 8.98
CA LEU A 199 -15.06 -12.36 8.08
C LEU A 199 -13.61 -11.86 8.19
N TYR A 200 -13.02 -11.91 9.39
CA TYR A 200 -11.59 -11.64 9.58
C TYR A 200 -10.74 -12.67 8.83
N TRP A 201 -11.07 -13.96 8.91
CA TRP A 201 -10.37 -15.00 8.14
C TRP A 201 -10.48 -14.81 6.64
N ILE A 202 -11.66 -14.43 6.14
CA ILE A 202 -11.84 -14.13 4.71
C ILE A 202 -11.02 -12.90 4.32
N SER A 203 -11.01 -11.84 5.12
CA SER A 203 -10.14 -10.67 4.86
C SER A 203 -8.65 -11.06 4.87
N MET A 204 -8.22 -11.89 5.81
CA MET A 204 -6.86 -12.42 5.88
C MET A 204 -6.51 -13.24 4.64
N PHE A 205 -7.42 -14.09 4.20
CA PHE A 205 -7.26 -14.88 2.99
C PHE A 205 -7.18 -14.01 1.73
N MET A 206 -8.03 -12.98 1.61
CA MET A 206 -7.95 -12.02 0.50
C MET A 206 -6.63 -11.25 0.50
N SER A 207 -6.13 -10.88 1.68
CA SER A 207 -4.82 -10.24 1.84
C SER A 207 -3.69 -11.19 1.41
N PHE A 208 -3.78 -12.47 1.76
CA PHE A 208 -2.83 -13.50 1.35
C PHE A 208 -2.85 -13.69 -0.17
N LEU A 209 -4.03 -13.74 -0.80
CA LEU A 209 -4.16 -13.82 -2.25
C LEU A 209 -3.60 -12.57 -2.95
N ALA A 210 -3.86 -11.38 -2.40
CA ALA A 210 -3.26 -10.14 -2.87
C ALA A 210 -1.73 -10.21 -2.79
N MET A 211 -1.19 -10.68 -1.66
CA MET A 211 0.24 -10.92 -1.47
C MET A 211 0.83 -11.88 -2.50
N VAL A 212 0.21 -13.04 -2.71
CA VAL A 212 0.67 -14.04 -3.69
C VAL A 212 0.63 -13.45 -5.09
N ALA A 213 -0.43 -12.72 -5.44
CA ALA A 213 -0.54 -12.03 -6.72
C ALA A 213 0.55 -10.96 -6.89
N LEU A 214 0.84 -10.19 -5.84
CA LEU A 214 1.93 -9.19 -5.83
C LEU A 214 3.30 -9.86 -6.00
N LEU A 215 3.58 -10.94 -5.28
CA LEU A 215 4.83 -11.71 -5.42
C LEU A 215 4.98 -12.31 -6.81
N HIS A 216 3.88 -12.78 -7.41
CA HIS A 216 3.86 -13.27 -8.78
C HIS A 216 4.17 -12.14 -9.77
N CYS A 217 3.57 -10.95 -9.59
CA CYS A 217 3.89 -9.76 -10.36
C CYS A 217 5.38 -9.38 -10.21
N ILE A 218 5.92 -9.46 -8.99
CA ILE A 218 7.34 -9.22 -8.65
C ILE A 218 8.27 -10.08 -9.49
N ARG A 219 7.96 -11.36 -9.60
CA ARG A 219 8.81 -12.31 -10.33
C ARG A 219 8.82 -12.10 -11.84
N GLN A 220 7.77 -11.52 -12.42
CA GLN A 220 7.58 -11.51 -13.87
C GLN A 220 7.97 -10.22 -14.59
N LYS A 221 7.96 -9.06 -13.92
CA LYS A 221 8.33 -7.78 -14.57
C LYS A 221 9.65 -7.25 -14.05
N LYS A 222 10.45 -6.66 -14.94
CA LYS A 222 11.49 -5.66 -14.65
C LYS A 222 11.23 -4.49 -15.62
N PRO A 223 11.39 -3.22 -15.22
CA PRO A 223 12.13 -2.74 -14.05
C PRO A 223 11.25 -2.18 -12.91
N TRP A 224 11.68 -2.41 -11.66
CA TRP A 224 11.00 -1.98 -10.43
C TRP A 224 11.51 -0.63 -9.97
N ASN A 225 10.61 0.35 -9.80
CA ASN A 225 10.90 1.53 -8.99
C ASN A 225 10.81 1.14 -7.51
N TRP A 226 11.71 1.65 -6.66
CA TRP A 226 11.72 1.37 -5.23
C TRP A 226 10.39 1.76 -4.54
N LEU A 227 9.67 2.78 -5.02
CA LEU A 227 8.37 3.15 -4.45
C LEU A 227 7.35 2.01 -4.62
N HIS A 228 7.52 1.24 -5.70
CA HIS A 228 6.77 0.04 -5.98
C HIS A 228 7.12 -1.08 -4.99
N THR A 229 8.41 -1.35 -4.80
CA THR A 229 8.91 -2.34 -3.84
C THR A 229 8.49 -2.01 -2.42
N LEU A 230 8.48 -0.72 -2.07
CA LEU A 230 8.04 -0.22 -0.77
C LEU A 230 6.54 -0.41 -0.61
N GLY A 231 5.70 0.12 -1.51
CA GLY A 231 4.25 -0.06 -1.44
C GLY A 231 3.81 -1.53 -1.36
N VAL A 232 4.44 -2.39 -2.15
CA VAL A 232 4.20 -3.84 -2.11
C VAL A 232 4.73 -4.45 -0.81
N GLY A 233 5.96 -4.15 -0.41
CA GLY A 233 6.57 -4.67 0.82
C GLY A 233 5.76 -4.32 2.07
N ILE A 234 5.16 -3.13 2.11
CA ILE A 234 4.29 -2.75 3.22
C ILE A 234 2.99 -3.52 3.21
N GLU A 235 2.27 -3.60 2.09
CA GLU A 235 1.04 -4.40 2.03
C GLU A 235 1.32 -5.86 2.39
N LEU A 236 2.46 -6.40 1.94
CA LEU A 236 2.93 -7.75 2.28
C LEU A 236 3.20 -7.95 3.77
N LEU A 237 3.67 -6.91 4.49
CA LEU A 237 3.98 -6.99 5.92
C LEU A 237 2.77 -6.67 6.79
N SER A 238 1.98 -5.67 6.44
CA SER A 238 0.86 -5.20 7.27
C SER A 238 -0.22 -6.26 7.45
N PHE A 239 -0.50 -7.07 6.43
CA PHE A 239 -1.61 -8.03 6.52
C PHE A 239 -1.33 -9.28 7.36
N PRO A 240 -0.25 -10.05 7.13
CA PRO A 240 0.03 -11.24 7.93
C PRO A 240 0.26 -10.89 9.41
N LEU A 241 0.75 -9.69 9.69
CA LEU A 241 1.02 -9.24 11.05
C LEU A 241 -0.23 -8.72 11.75
N MET A 242 -1.12 -8.00 11.06
CA MET A 242 -2.44 -7.62 11.61
C MET A 242 -3.29 -8.88 11.86
N ALA A 243 -3.24 -9.84 10.94
CA ALA A 243 -3.81 -11.16 11.04
C ALA A 243 -3.32 -11.92 12.28
N ALA A 244 -2.00 -12.05 12.44
CA ALA A 244 -1.38 -12.69 13.59
C ALA A 244 -1.75 -12.00 14.90
N TRP A 245 -1.85 -10.66 14.90
CA TRP A 245 -2.30 -9.90 16.07
C TRP A 245 -3.73 -10.23 16.48
N GLN A 246 -4.68 -10.28 15.54
CA GLN A 246 -6.07 -10.61 15.84
C GLN A 246 -6.21 -12.03 16.40
N VAL A 247 -5.47 -13.00 15.83
CA VAL A 247 -5.40 -14.37 16.34
C VAL A 247 -4.81 -14.39 17.76
N ALA A 248 -3.70 -13.68 17.98
CA ALA A 248 -3.06 -13.62 19.30
C ALA A 248 -3.97 -12.97 20.35
N ARG A 249 -4.70 -11.90 20.00
CA ARG A 249 -5.66 -11.25 20.91
C ARG A 249 -6.84 -12.16 21.27
N PHE A 250 -7.25 -13.03 20.34
CA PHE A 250 -8.28 -14.03 20.60
C PHE A 250 -7.79 -15.16 21.51
N LEU A 251 -6.57 -15.66 21.27
CA LEU A 251 -5.96 -16.74 22.04
C LEU A 251 -5.50 -16.31 23.44
N TYR A 252 -5.09 -15.04 23.57
CA TYR A 252 -4.58 -14.45 24.81
C TYR A 252 -5.35 -13.17 25.13
N PRO A 253 -6.60 -13.29 25.65
CA PRO A 253 -7.36 -12.12 26.06
C PRO A 253 -6.62 -11.36 27.18
N PRO A 254 -6.65 -10.02 27.18
CA PRO A 254 -6.08 -9.25 28.29
C PRO A 254 -6.79 -9.63 29.59
N VAL A 255 -6.01 -10.02 30.59
CA VAL A 255 -6.45 -10.31 31.97
C VAL A 255 -6.73 -9.01 32.70
#